data_AF-A0A5P1FUC7-F1
#
_entry.id   AF-A0A5P1FUC7-F1
#
_cell.length_a   1.000
_cell.length_b   1.000
_cell.length_c   1.000
_cell.angle_alpha   90.00
_cell.angle_beta   90.00
_cell.angle_gamma   90.00
#
_symmetry.space_group_name_H-M   'P 1'
#
loop_
_entity.id
_entity.type
_entity.pdbx_description
1 polymer ?
#
loop_
_entity_poly.entity_id
_entity_poly.type
_entity_poly.pdbx_seq_one_letter_code
_entity_poly.pdbx_strand_id
1 'polypeptide(L)'
;MFLAGTDTTYTAIEWVVAELIKNPDVMKRVQEEVRGITLCRGEITEESIDRMKYLKAVIKETLRLHPPGPLLLPRETMEEVELQGYHIPAGTRVIVNAWAIGRDPRSWDKPEEFYPERFVNCDIDFKGQDFKLIPFGTGRRGCPGIEFAMATIEITLAHLSGRRGCPGIEFAMATIEITLAHLLGHFDWELADEMQGEVLDMSESPGLTAHWELADEMQGEVLDMSESPGLTAPKRSSLVLVAKLPIT
;
A
#
# COMPACT_ATOMS: atom_id res chain seq x y z
N MET A 1 7.82 -9.59 -7.44
CA MET A 1 6.99 -9.52 -6.21
C MET A 1 7.11 -8.16 -5.56
N PHE A 2 8.31 -7.69 -5.23
CA PHE A 2 8.54 -6.39 -4.55
C PHE A 2 7.89 -5.18 -5.25
N LEU A 3 8.16 -4.92 -6.53
CA LEU A 3 7.54 -3.77 -7.23
C LEU A 3 6.00 -3.84 -7.27
N ALA A 4 5.46 -4.99 -7.70
CA ALA A 4 4.01 -5.15 -7.86
C ALA A 4 3.26 -5.17 -6.52
N GLY A 5 3.87 -5.69 -5.45
CA GLY A 5 3.25 -5.79 -4.13
C GLY A 5 3.36 -4.51 -3.31
N THR A 6 4.51 -3.83 -3.35
CA THR A 6 4.74 -2.62 -2.53
C THR A 6 3.95 -1.43 -3.06
N ASP A 7 4.09 -1.11 -4.34
CA ASP A 7 3.53 0.11 -4.94
C ASP A 7 1.98 0.11 -4.93
N THR A 8 1.38 -1.03 -5.29
CA THR A 8 -0.08 -1.17 -5.30
C THR A 8 -0.70 -1.18 -3.90
N THR A 9 -0.04 -1.81 -2.93
CA THR A 9 -0.50 -1.85 -1.53
C THR A 9 -0.40 -0.46 -0.90
N TYR A 10 0.72 0.25 -1.11
CA TYR A 10 0.89 1.62 -0.65
C TYR A 10 -0.18 2.54 -1.22
N THR A 11 -0.40 2.50 -2.54
CA THR A 11 -1.43 3.29 -3.23
C THR A 11 -2.82 3.00 -2.67
N ALA A 12 -3.15 1.74 -2.38
CA ALA A 12 -4.43 1.39 -1.78
C ALA A 12 -4.60 1.99 -0.37
N ILE A 13 -3.58 1.91 0.48
CA ILE A 13 -3.61 2.50 1.83
C ILE A 13 -3.78 4.02 1.75
N GLU A 14 -3.03 4.68 0.86
CA GLU A 14 -3.12 6.12 0.63
C GLU A 14 -4.53 6.54 0.25
N TRP A 15 -5.16 5.86 -0.72
CA TRP A 15 -6.55 6.14 -1.11
C TRP A 15 -7.55 5.89 0.03
N VAL A 16 -7.34 4.85 0.84
CA VAL A 16 -8.22 4.62 2.00
C VAL A 16 -8.11 5.78 2.98
N VAL A 17 -6.90 6.20 3.33
CA VAL A 17 -6.68 7.32 4.25
C VAL A 17 -7.27 8.62 3.67
N ALA A 18 -7.09 8.88 2.38
CA ALA A 18 -7.65 10.05 1.71
C ALA A 18 -9.19 10.07 1.78
N GLU A 19 -9.86 8.95 1.49
CA GLU A 19 -11.31 8.85 1.59
C GLU A 19 -11.80 8.96 3.04
N LEU A 20 -11.08 8.43 4.02
CA LEU A 20 -11.42 8.58 5.43
C LEU A 20 -11.30 10.04 5.89
N ILE A 21 -10.26 10.77 5.49
CA ILE A 21 -10.08 12.20 5.79
C ILE A 21 -11.23 13.02 5.16
N LYS A 22 -11.59 12.70 3.91
CA LYS A 22 -12.68 13.37 3.18
C LYS A 22 -14.07 13.06 3.75
N ASN A 23 -14.24 11.92 4.44
CA ASN A 23 -15.51 11.46 5.01
C ASN A 23 -15.40 11.23 6.54
N PRO A 24 -15.41 12.31 7.36
CA PRO A 24 -15.16 12.21 8.81
C PRO A 24 -16.11 11.27 9.57
N ASP A 25 -17.38 11.17 9.16
CA ASP A 25 -18.36 10.27 9.79
C ASP A 25 -18.00 8.80 9.56
N VAL A 26 -17.53 8.45 8.36
CA VAL A 26 -17.02 7.10 8.04
C VAL A 26 -15.78 6.81 8.86
N MET A 27 -14.83 7.77 8.92
CA MET A 27 -13.62 7.63 9.72
C MET A 27 -13.93 7.40 11.20
N LYS A 28 -14.86 8.17 11.77
CA LYS A 28 -15.30 8.01 13.16
C LYS A 28 -15.84 6.60 13.41
N ARG A 29 -16.67 6.08 12.50
CA ARG A 29 -17.26 4.74 12.60
C ARG A 29 -16.21 3.63 12.51
N VAL A 30 -15.20 3.76 11.64
CA VAL A 30 -14.05 2.84 11.60
C VAL A 30 -13.26 2.89 12.92
N GLN A 31 -12.96 4.08 13.43
CA GLN A 31 -12.24 4.23 14.70
C GLN A 31 -13.02 3.63 15.88
N GLU A 32 -14.34 3.80 15.92
CA GLU A 32 -15.21 3.20 16.93
C GLU A 32 -15.24 1.67 16.84
N GLU A 33 -15.34 1.10 15.63
CA GLU A 33 -15.27 -0.35 15.41
C GLU A 33 -13.93 -0.91 15.88
N VAL A 34 -12.82 -0.31 15.43
CA VAL A 34 -11.48 -0.77 15.78
C VAL A 34 -11.25 -0.67 17.29
N ARG A 35 -11.57 0.48 17.92
CA ARG A 35 -11.41 0.66 19.38
C ARG A 35 -12.29 -0.32 20.17
N GLY A 36 -13.52 -0.56 19.74
CA GLY A 36 -14.41 -1.51 20.39
C GLY A 36 -13.84 -2.93 20.43
N ILE A 37 -13.12 -3.33 19.38
CA ILE A 37 -12.47 -4.64 19.27
C ILE A 37 -11.14 -4.67 20.04
N THR A 38 -10.30 -3.64 19.90
CA THR A 38 -8.94 -3.62 20.50
C THR A 38 -8.95 -3.39 22.01
N LEU A 39 -9.87 -2.60 22.55
CA LEU A 39 -10.01 -2.39 24.01
C LEU A 39 -10.31 -3.70 24.76
N CYS A 40 -10.84 -4.72 24.08
CA CYS A 40 -11.13 -6.02 24.69
C CYS A 40 -9.92 -6.97 24.77
N ARG A 41 -8.88 -6.77 23.94
CA ARG A 41 -7.77 -7.73 23.79
C ARG A 41 -6.36 -7.14 23.94
N GLY A 42 -6.21 -5.81 23.90
CA GLY A 42 -4.90 -5.14 24.03
C GLY A 42 -4.04 -5.15 22.77
N GLU A 43 -4.20 -6.13 21.88
CA GLU A 43 -3.43 -6.28 20.63
C GLU A 43 -4.33 -6.58 19.42
N ILE A 44 -3.91 -6.14 18.23
CA ILE A 44 -4.57 -6.46 16.96
C ILE A 44 -4.03 -7.82 16.48
N THR A 45 -4.89 -8.84 16.51
CA THR A 45 -4.61 -10.17 15.97
C THR A 45 -5.42 -10.41 14.68
N GLU A 46 -5.09 -11.46 13.93
CA GLU A 46 -5.84 -11.87 12.73
C GLU A 46 -7.35 -12.08 13.02
N GLU A 47 -7.67 -12.74 14.13
CA GLU A 47 -9.07 -12.93 14.57
C GLU A 47 -9.77 -11.59 14.88
N SER A 48 -9.04 -10.60 15.40
CA SER A 48 -9.58 -9.26 15.63
C SER A 48 -9.92 -8.58 14.30
N ILE A 49 -9.10 -8.76 13.26
CA ILE A 49 -9.31 -8.19 11.92
C ILE A 49 -10.54 -8.79 11.25
N ASP A 50 -10.78 -10.09 11.39
CA ASP A 50 -11.98 -10.74 10.86
C ASP A 50 -13.29 -10.16 11.40
N ARG A 51 -13.24 -9.52 12.56
CA ARG A 51 -14.38 -8.84 13.16
C ARG A 51 -14.55 -7.39 12.70
N MET A 52 -13.57 -6.79 12.02
CA MET A 52 -13.59 -5.40 11.53
C MET A 52 -14.37 -5.29 10.21
N LYS A 53 -15.66 -5.62 10.25
CA LYS A 53 -16.51 -5.71 9.06
C LYS A 53 -16.65 -4.38 8.33
N TYR A 54 -16.73 -3.28 9.07
CA TYR A 54 -16.88 -1.96 8.49
C TYR A 54 -15.58 -1.46 7.88
N LEU A 55 -14.42 -1.71 8.51
CA LEU A 55 -13.11 -1.45 7.90
C LEU A 55 -12.96 -2.21 6.57
N LYS A 56 -13.33 -3.50 6.52
CA LYS A 56 -13.30 -4.29 5.29
C LYS A 56 -14.24 -3.72 4.21
N ALA A 57 -15.41 -3.20 4.61
CA ALA A 57 -16.34 -2.53 3.70
C ALA A 57 -15.76 -1.22 3.13
N VAL A 58 -15.06 -0.42 3.96
CA VAL A 58 -14.34 0.79 3.54
C VAL A 58 -13.25 0.44 2.53
N ILE A 59 -12.43 -0.58 2.80
CA ILE A 59 -11.37 -1.00 1.87
C ILE A 59 -11.97 -1.45 0.54
N LYS A 60 -13.06 -2.25 0.57
CA LYS A 60 -13.77 -2.66 -0.66
C LYS A 60 -14.28 -1.46 -1.46
N GLU A 61 -14.88 -0.47 -0.81
CA GLU A 61 -15.39 0.73 -1.47
C GLU A 61 -14.26 1.60 -2.04
N THR A 62 -13.15 1.72 -1.31
CA THR A 62 -11.96 2.38 -1.83
C THR A 62 -11.41 1.65 -3.06
N LEU A 63 -11.30 0.32 -3.05
CA LEU A 63 -10.80 -0.43 -4.20
C LEU A 63 -11.76 -0.40 -5.40
N ARG A 64 -13.07 -0.23 -5.17
CA ARG A 64 -14.07 -0.02 -6.23
C ARG A 64 -13.84 1.33 -6.93
N LEU A 65 -13.66 2.40 -6.17
CA LEU A 65 -13.49 3.76 -6.70
C LEU A 65 -12.06 4.02 -7.16
N HIS A 66 -11.06 3.52 -6.46
CA HIS A 66 -9.65 3.83 -6.68
C HIS A 66 -8.81 2.54 -6.80
N PRO A 67 -9.12 1.65 -7.75
CA PRO A 67 -8.31 0.46 -7.97
C PRO A 67 -6.88 0.88 -8.36
N PRO A 68 -5.82 0.42 -7.67
CA PRO A 68 -4.43 0.77 -8.02
C PRO A 68 -4.05 0.42 -9.47
N GLY A 69 -4.69 -0.59 -10.05
CA GLY A 69 -4.57 -0.97 -11.47
C GLY A 69 -5.87 -0.70 -12.24
N PRO A 70 -6.20 0.55 -12.62
CA PRO A 70 -7.50 0.90 -13.18
C PRO A 70 -7.82 0.22 -14.54
N LEU A 71 -6.79 -0.11 -15.32
CA LEU A 71 -6.92 -0.79 -16.63
C LEU A 71 -6.48 -2.26 -16.61
N LEU A 72 -6.16 -2.78 -15.41
CA LEU A 72 -5.52 -4.09 -15.21
C LEU A 72 -4.29 -4.30 -16.12
N LEU A 73 -3.71 -5.50 -16.06
CA LEU A 73 -2.63 -5.86 -16.97
C LEU A 73 -3.21 -6.25 -18.35
N PRO A 74 -2.64 -5.75 -19.46
CA PRO A 74 -3.06 -6.13 -20.79
C PRO A 74 -2.99 -7.65 -21.00
N ARG A 75 -3.95 -8.16 -21.77
CA ARG A 75 -3.98 -9.55 -22.25
C ARG A 75 -3.79 -9.56 -23.75
N GLU A 76 -3.45 -10.72 -24.30
CA GLU A 76 -3.36 -10.95 -25.73
C GLU A 76 -4.16 -12.20 -26.08
N THR A 77 -4.91 -12.17 -27.18
CA THR A 77 -5.64 -13.34 -27.67
C THR A 77 -4.66 -14.33 -28.30
N MET A 78 -4.76 -15.61 -27.92
CA MET A 78 -3.88 -16.66 -28.45
C MET A 78 -4.35 -17.20 -29.80
N GLU A 79 -5.65 -17.09 -30.06
CA GLU A 79 -6.34 -17.57 -31.25
C GLU A 79 -7.49 -16.62 -31.59
N GLU A 80 -8.08 -16.79 -32.77
CA GLU A 80 -9.29 -16.07 -33.16
C GLU A 80 -10.46 -16.48 -32.25
N VAL A 81 -11.20 -15.50 -31.75
CA VAL A 81 -12.33 -15.72 -30.84
C VAL A 81 -13.50 -14.82 -31.20
N GLU A 82 -14.71 -15.35 -31.09
CA GLU A 82 -15.93 -14.55 -31.15
C GLU A 82 -16.38 -14.15 -29.73
N LEU A 83 -16.52 -12.86 -29.48
CA LEU A 83 -16.97 -12.33 -28.20
C LEU A 83 -18.13 -11.35 -28.41
N GLN A 84 -19.32 -11.68 -27.89
CA GLN A 84 -20.52 -10.82 -28.03
C GLN A 84 -20.82 -10.44 -29.50
N GLY A 85 -20.57 -11.36 -30.44
CA GLY A 85 -20.75 -11.14 -31.89
C GLY A 85 -19.59 -10.44 -32.59
N TYR A 86 -18.55 -10.02 -31.87
CA TYR A 86 -17.33 -9.46 -32.45
C TYR A 86 -16.31 -10.55 -32.74
N HIS A 87 -15.79 -10.58 -33.96
CA HIS A 87 -14.65 -11.42 -34.33
C HIS A 87 -13.35 -10.73 -33.91
N ILE A 88 -12.57 -11.38 -33.06
CA ILE A 88 -11.33 -10.86 -32.49
C ILE A 88 -10.17 -11.76 -32.98
N PRO A 89 -9.27 -11.26 -33.84
CA PRO A 89 -8.13 -12.03 -34.33
C PRO A 89 -7.16 -12.44 -33.21
N ALA A 90 -6.36 -13.46 -33.46
CA ALA A 90 -5.20 -13.79 -32.63
C ALA A 90 -4.19 -12.62 -32.58
N GLY A 91 -3.47 -12.47 -31.47
CA GLY A 91 -2.51 -11.38 -31.26
C GLY A 91 -3.16 -10.03 -30.91
N THR A 92 -4.47 -9.99 -30.65
CA THR A 92 -5.17 -8.77 -30.27
C THR A 92 -4.92 -8.44 -28.81
N ARG A 93 -4.42 -7.24 -28.53
CA ARG A 93 -4.28 -6.72 -27.16
C ARG A 93 -5.65 -6.34 -26.58
N VAL A 94 -5.98 -6.94 -25.44
CA VAL A 94 -7.23 -6.72 -24.70
C VAL A 94 -6.92 -5.99 -23.39
N ILE A 95 -7.66 -4.91 -23.12
CA ILE A 95 -7.57 -4.11 -21.90
C ILE A 95 -8.92 -4.18 -21.18
N VAL A 96 -8.89 -4.41 -19.87
CA VAL A 96 -10.10 -4.48 -19.04
C VAL A 96 -10.14 -3.25 -18.13
N ASN A 97 -11.12 -2.38 -18.37
CA ASN A 97 -11.26 -1.14 -17.62
C ASN A 97 -11.98 -1.37 -16.28
N ALA A 98 -11.25 -1.83 -15.27
CA ALA A 98 -11.75 -2.05 -13.92
C ALA A 98 -12.31 -0.77 -13.28
N TRP A 99 -11.69 0.39 -13.56
CA TRP A 99 -12.17 1.69 -13.08
C TRP A 99 -13.58 2.03 -13.58
N ALA A 100 -13.85 1.79 -14.86
CA ALA A 100 -15.17 2.01 -15.46
C ALA A 100 -16.21 1.00 -14.95
N ILE A 101 -15.82 -0.27 -14.78
CA ILE A 101 -16.69 -1.32 -14.23
C ILE A 101 -17.10 -0.97 -12.79
N GLY A 102 -16.16 -0.50 -11.98
CA GLY A 102 -16.43 -0.04 -10.61
C GLY A 102 -17.40 1.14 -10.54
N ARG A 103 -17.61 1.88 -11.64
CA ARG A 103 -18.50 3.06 -11.73
C ARG A 103 -19.70 2.87 -12.64
N ASP A 104 -19.94 1.66 -13.15
CA ASP A 104 -21.06 1.44 -14.07
C ASP A 104 -22.40 1.65 -13.34
N PRO A 105 -23.22 2.65 -13.74
CA PRO A 105 -24.52 2.92 -13.10
C PRO A 105 -25.52 1.76 -13.27
N ARG A 106 -25.27 0.82 -14.19
CA ARG A 106 -26.06 -0.41 -14.32
C ARG A 106 -25.72 -1.45 -13.25
N SER A 107 -24.53 -1.34 -12.67
CA SER A 107 -24.01 -2.27 -11.66
C SER A 107 -24.09 -1.72 -10.25
N TRP A 108 -23.96 -0.40 -10.08
CA TRP A 108 -23.83 0.28 -8.79
C TRP A 108 -24.81 1.45 -8.67
N ASP A 109 -25.57 1.47 -7.58
CA ASP A 109 -26.33 2.67 -7.19
C ASP A 109 -25.38 3.75 -6.65
N LYS A 110 -25.60 5.00 -7.07
CA LYS A 110 -24.71 6.15 -6.77
C LYS A 110 -23.23 5.82 -7.02
N PRO A 111 -22.84 5.53 -8.28
CA PRO A 111 -21.53 4.94 -8.58
C PRO A 111 -20.35 5.84 -8.24
N GLU A 112 -20.52 7.15 -8.21
CA GLU A 112 -19.45 8.11 -7.89
C GLU A 112 -19.38 8.47 -6.40
N GLU A 113 -20.37 8.09 -5.59
CA GLU A 113 -20.36 8.36 -4.15
C GLU A 113 -19.51 7.32 -3.42
N PHE A 114 -18.67 7.77 -2.48
CA PHE A 114 -17.98 6.92 -1.53
C PHE A 114 -18.97 6.48 -0.44
N TYR A 115 -19.51 5.26 -0.57
CA TYR A 115 -20.58 4.74 0.28
C TYR A 115 -20.27 3.30 0.75
N PRO A 116 -19.41 3.13 1.77
CA PRO A 116 -18.99 1.83 2.30
C PRO A 116 -20.13 0.92 2.75
N GLU A 117 -21.25 1.50 3.16
CA GLU A 117 -22.47 0.79 3.58
C GLU A 117 -22.94 -0.25 2.56
N ARG A 118 -22.68 -0.04 1.27
CA ARG A 118 -23.04 -1.02 0.22
C ARG A 118 -22.35 -2.36 0.38
N PHE A 119 -21.22 -2.40 1.09
CA PHE A 119 -20.45 -3.62 1.34
C PHE A 119 -20.67 -4.21 2.74
N VAL A 120 -21.47 -3.55 3.59
CA VAL A 120 -21.81 -4.07 4.92
C VAL A 120 -22.80 -5.22 4.75
N ASN A 121 -22.42 -6.42 5.20
CA ASN A 121 -23.19 -7.67 4.99
C ASN A 121 -23.48 -7.96 3.51
N CYS A 122 -22.55 -7.60 2.63
CA CYS A 122 -22.63 -7.88 1.20
C CYS A 122 -21.76 -9.09 0.84
N ASP A 123 -22.30 -9.98 0.02
CA ASP A 123 -21.61 -11.18 -0.44
C ASP A 123 -20.65 -10.91 -1.61
N ILE A 124 -20.65 -9.70 -2.19
CA ILE A 124 -19.75 -9.34 -3.30
C ILE A 124 -18.29 -9.52 -2.88
N ASP A 125 -17.59 -10.38 -3.60
CA ASP A 125 -16.16 -10.60 -3.46
C ASP A 125 -15.35 -9.92 -4.58
N PHE A 126 -14.03 -9.88 -4.39
CA PHE A 126 -13.08 -9.52 -5.45
C PHE A 126 -12.10 -10.67 -5.73
N LYS A 127 -12.43 -11.88 -5.26
CA LYS A 127 -11.63 -13.10 -5.44
C LYS A 127 -11.96 -13.82 -6.74
N GLY A 128 -12.87 -13.27 -7.54
CA GLY A 128 -12.97 -13.51 -8.97
C GLY A 128 -14.31 -14.04 -9.46
N GLN A 129 -15.30 -14.20 -8.56
CA GLN A 129 -16.65 -14.65 -8.94
C GLN A 129 -17.58 -13.48 -9.26
N ASP A 130 -17.34 -12.30 -8.68
CA ASP A 130 -18.14 -11.10 -8.92
C ASP A 130 -17.48 -10.13 -9.90
N PHE A 131 -17.94 -10.15 -11.15
CA PHE A 131 -17.39 -9.28 -12.21
C PHE A 131 -17.68 -7.78 -12.01
N LYS A 132 -18.50 -7.41 -11.03
CA LYS A 132 -18.77 -6.02 -10.67
C LYS A 132 -17.61 -5.37 -9.90
N LEU A 133 -16.78 -6.18 -9.22
CA LEU A 133 -15.67 -5.72 -8.39
C LEU A 133 -14.40 -6.53 -8.70
N ILE A 134 -13.55 -6.01 -9.57
CA ILE A 134 -12.36 -6.72 -10.05
C ILE A 134 -11.03 -5.94 -9.85
N PRO A 135 -10.77 -5.35 -8.67
CA PRO A 135 -9.53 -4.59 -8.42
C PRO A 135 -8.26 -5.45 -8.55
N PHE A 136 -8.40 -6.77 -8.44
CA PHE A 136 -7.32 -7.75 -8.58
C PHE A 136 -7.40 -8.57 -9.87
N GLY A 137 -8.29 -8.19 -10.80
CA GLY A 137 -8.63 -8.99 -11.96
C GLY A 137 -9.34 -10.29 -11.60
N THR A 138 -9.47 -11.20 -12.57
CA THR A 138 -10.17 -12.49 -12.41
C THR A 138 -9.62 -13.57 -13.34
N GLY A 139 -9.95 -14.83 -13.05
CA GLY A 139 -9.59 -16.03 -13.81
C GLY A 139 -8.12 -16.41 -13.68
N ARG A 140 -7.59 -17.10 -14.70
CA ARG A 140 -6.21 -17.65 -14.73
C ARG A 140 -5.09 -16.63 -14.51
N ARG A 141 -5.38 -15.34 -14.64
CA ARG A 141 -4.44 -14.21 -14.46
C ARG A 141 -4.93 -13.22 -13.41
N GLY A 142 -5.78 -13.67 -12.48
CA GLY A 142 -6.06 -12.91 -11.26
C GLY A 142 -4.78 -12.72 -10.43
N CYS A 143 -4.75 -11.66 -9.62
CA CYS A 143 -3.59 -11.36 -8.79
C CYS A 143 -3.30 -12.53 -7.83
N PRO A 144 -2.08 -13.09 -7.83
CA PRO A 144 -1.72 -14.12 -6.86
C PRO A 144 -1.48 -13.56 -5.45
N GLY A 145 -1.36 -12.23 -5.31
CA GLY A 145 -1.04 -11.54 -4.05
C GLY A 145 -2.25 -11.00 -3.30
N ILE A 146 -3.49 -11.42 -3.63
CA ILE A 146 -4.72 -10.88 -3.00
C ILE A 146 -4.67 -11.00 -1.48
N GLU A 147 -4.40 -12.20 -0.95
CA GLU A 147 -4.42 -12.44 0.50
C GLU A 147 -3.33 -11.60 1.21
N PHE A 148 -2.13 -11.52 0.62
CA PHE A 148 -1.03 -10.75 1.19
C PHE A 148 -1.34 -9.24 1.19
N ALA A 149 -1.85 -8.71 0.08
CA ALA A 149 -2.20 -7.30 -0.03
C ALA A 149 -3.31 -6.94 0.98
N MET A 150 -4.38 -7.74 1.03
CA MET A 150 -5.50 -7.49 1.95
C MET A 150 -5.08 -7.58 3.40
N ALA A 151 -4.30 -8.60 3.80
CA ALA A 151 -3.78 -8.69 5.16
C ALA A 151 -2.93 -7.46 5.52
N THR A 152 -2.05 -7.02 4.62
CA THR A 152 -1.18 -5.85 4.86
C THR A 152 -2.00 -4.57 5.01
N ILE A 153 -2.96 -4.33 4.11
CA ILE A 153 -3.84 -3.15 4.15
C ILE A 153 -4.69 -3.15 5.43
N GLU A 154 -5.33 -4.28 5.76
CA GLU A 154 -6.21 -4.42 6.92
C GLU A 154 -5.46 -4.22 8.24
N ILE A 155 -4.31 -4.89 8.41
CA ILE A 155 -3.44 -4.74 9.60
C ILE A 155 -2.98 -3.29 9.73
N THR A 156 -2.54 -2.68 8.63
CA THR A 156 -2.00 -1.31 8.65
C THR A 156 -3.06 -0.29 9.07
N LEU A 157 -4.26 -0.38 8.48
CA LEU A 157 -5.36 0.53 8.78
C LEU A 157 -5.95 0.30 10.17
N ALA A 158 -6.00 -0.94 10.65
CA ALA A 158 -6.39 -1.27 12.02
C ALA A 158 -5.47 -0.59 13.04
N HIS A 159 -4.15 -0.68 12.84
CA HIS A 159 -3.17 -0.01 13.71
C HIS A 159 -3.29 1.52 13.65
N LEU A 160 -3.46 2.10 12.45
CA LEU A 160 -3.65 3.55 12.29
C LEU A 160 -4.91 4.07 13.00
N SER A 161 -5.99 3.29 13.00
CA SER A 161 -7.28 3.68 13.58
C SER A 161 -7.37 3.46 15.10
N GLY A 162 -6.54 2.57 15.65
CA GLY A 162 -6.62 2.06 17.03
C GLY A 162 -5.98 2.90 18.14
N ARG A 163 -5.25 3.99 17.83
CA ARG A 163 -4.40 4.76 18.77
C ARG A 163 -3.48 3.85 19.63
N ARG A 164 -2.36 3.42 19.04
CA ARG A 164 -1.00 3.28 19.65
C ARG A 164 -0.08 2.55 18.65
N GLY A 165 1.04 3.18 18.30
CA GLY A 165 2.15 2.54 17.57
C GLY A 165 2.27 2.92 16.09
N CYS A 166 3.51 3.09 15.62
CA CYS A 166 3.81 3.17 14.20
C CYS A 166 3.47 1.81 13.56
N PRO A 167 2.53 1.72 12.60
CA PRO A 167 2.10 0.46 12.02
C PRO A 167 3.23 -0.27 11.28
N GLY A 168 4.28 0.46 10.89
CA GLY A 168 5.47 -0.09 10.26
C GLY A 168 6.49 -0.67 11.24
N ILE A 169 6.34 -0.52 12.56
CA ILE A 169 7.35 -1.02 13.51
C ILE A 169 7.47 -2.53 13.43
N GLU A 170 6.37 -3.28 13.48
CA GLU A 170 6.46 -4.75 13.46
C GLU A 170 6.96 -5.27 12.10
N PHE A 171 6.52 -4.68 10.99
CA PHE A 171 7.00 -5.04 9.66
C PHE A 171 8.47 -4.65 9.44
N ALA A 172 8.87 -3.46 9.88
CA ALA A 172 10.26 -3.00 9.80
C ALA A 172 11.14 -3.83 10.72
N MET A 173 10.72 -4.12 11.95
CA MET A 173 11.45 -4.98 12.89
C MET A 173 11.61 -6.39 12.34
N ALA A 174 10.54 -7.03 11.85
CA ALA A 174 10.65 -8.36 11.24
C ALA A 174 11.58 -8.37 10.02
N THR A 175 11.50 -7.35 9.16
CA THR A 175 12.36 -7.24 7.98
C THR A 175 13.82 -6.97 8.37
N ILE A 176 14.05 -6.07 9.33
CA ILE A 176 15.38 -5.75 9.87
C ILE A 176 15.97 -6.98 10.56
N GLU A 177 15.22 -7.67 11.41
CA GLU A 177 15.67 -8.87 12.13
C GLU A 177 16.05 -9.99 11.18
N ILE A 178 15.22 -10.31 10.18
CA ILE A 178 15.52 -11.33 9.17
C ILE A 178 16.72 -10.90 8.32
N THR A 179 16.81 -9.62 7.97
CA THR A 179 17.91 -9.10 7.15
C THR A 179 19.21 -9.12 7.93
N LEU A 180 19.22 -8.65 9.17
CA LEU A 180 20.39 -8.70 10.07
C LEU A 180 20.78 -10.14 10.40
N ALA A 181 19.82 -11.04 10.65
CA ALA A 181 20.12 -12.45 10.90
C ALA A 181 20.79 -13.11 9.70
N HIS A 182 20.32 -12.84 8.47
CA HIS A 182 20.99 -13.33 7.26
C HIS A 182 22.36 -12.66 7.04
N LEU A 183 22.47 -11.34 7.21
CA LEU A 183 23.72 -10.62 6.99
C LEU A 183 24.81 -10.97 8.01
N LEU A 184 24.45 -11.12 9.29
CA LEU A 184 25.38 -11.48 10.37
C LEU A 184 25.64 -12.99 10.45
N GLY A 185 24.71 -13.82 9.98
CA GLY A 185 24.87 -15.27 9.94
C GLY A 185 25.70 -15.78 8.76
N HIS A 186 25.76 -15.02 7.65
CA HIS A 186 26.45 -15.43 6.43
C HIS A 186 27.71 -14.63 6.09
N PHE A 187 27.97 -13.51 6.76
CA PHE A 187 29.11 -12.66 6.44
C PHE A 187 29.79 -12.14 7.70
N ASP A 188 31.11 -12.19 7.70
CA ASP A 188 31.95 -11.46 8.66
C ASP A 188 32.17 -10.04 8.12
N TRP A 189 31.92 -9.05 8.96
CA TRP A 189 31.99 -7.64 8.58
C TRP A 189 33.20 -6.99 9.23
N GLU A 190 34.03 -6.38 8.40
CA GLU A 190 35.18 -5.59 8.85
C GLU A 190 35.16 -4.22 8.16
N LEU A 191 35.75 -3.23 8.84
CA LEU A 191 36.09 -1.96 8.19
C LEU A 191 37.16 -2.21 7.14
N ALA A 192 37.03 -1.56 5.99
CA ALA A 192 38.07 -1.54 4.98
C ALA A 192 39.42 -1.14 5.60
N ASP A 193 40.53 -1.73 5.13
CA ASP A 193 41.86 -1.52 5.72
C ASP A 193 42.24 -0.03 5.81
N GLU A 194 41.75 0.78 4.88
CA GLU A 194 41.95 2.24 4.82
C GLU A 194 41.26 3.00 5.98
N MET A 195 40.34 2.36 6.70
CA MET A 195 39.56 2.93 7.81
C MET A 195 39.87 2.29 9.17
N GLN A 196 40.84 1.36 9.24
CA GLN A 196 41.25 0.71 10.48
C GLN A 196 41.95 1.69 11.42
N GLY A 197 41.30 2.02 12.55
CA GLY A 197 41.82 2.93 13.58
C GLY A 197 41.16 4.31 13.62
N GLU A 198 40.23 4.61 12.70
CA GLU A 198 39.42 5.83 12.77
C GLU A 198 38.21 5.66 13.72
N VAL A 199 37.91 6.71 14.50
CA VAL A 199 36.71 6.74 15.35
C VAL A 199 35.49 6.99 14.47
N LEU A 200 34.59 6.00 14.40
CA LEU A 200 33.33 6.13 13.68
C LEU A 200 32.46 7.22 14.31
N ASP A 201 32.17 8.27 13.55
CA ASP A 201 31.21 9.31 13.95
C ASP A 201 29.78 8.77 13.78
N MET A 202 29.12 8.51 14.90
CA MET A 202 27.76 7.94 14.98
C MET A 202 26.70 9.01 15.27
N SER A 203 27.00 10.29 15.05
CA SER A 203 26.04 11.38 15.27
C SER A 203 24.92 11.38 14.23
N GLU A 204 23.68 11.59 14.68
CA GLU A 204 22.49 11.59 13.82
C GLU A 204 22.47 12.79 12.87
N SER A 205 22.06 12.58 11.62
CA SER A 205 21.82 13.65 10.64
C SER A 205 20.38 13.57 10.11
N PRO A 206 19.66 14.70 9.96
CA PRO A 206 18.30 14.67 9.43
C PRO A 206 18.25 14.46 7.91
N GLY A 207 17.36 13.57 7.41
CA GLY A 207 16.95 13.56 6.00
C GLY A 207 16.25 12.30 5.41
N LEU A 208 15.63 12.53 4.23
CA LEU A 208 15.12 11.61 3.18
C LEU A 208 13.65 11.11 3.16
N THR A 209 12.69 11.87 3.68
CA THR A 209 11.27 11.73 3.26
C THR A 209 10.67 13.13 3.06
N ALA A 210 10.30 13.46 1.82
CA ALA A 210 9.52 14.66 1.56
C ALA A 210 8.06 14.37 1.92
N HIS A 211 7.58 15.00 2.98
CA HIS A 211 6.16 15.08 3.30
C HIS A 211 5.44 16.01 2.32
N TRP A 212 4.12 15.83 2.22
CA TRP A 212 3.16 16.67 1.50
C TRP A 212 3.47 18.18 1.47
N GLU A 213 3.19 18.85 0.35
CA GLU A 213 2.85 20.29 0.31
C GLU A 213 1.32 20.43 0.20
N LEU A 214 0.73 21.28 1.05
CA LEU A 214 -0.70 21.61 1.02
C LEU A 214 -1.02 22.55 -0.15
N ALA A 215 -2.27 22.49 -0.61
CA ALA A 215 -2.79 23.15 -1.81
C ALA A 215 -2.62 24.69 -1.87
N ASP A 216 -2.61 25.19 -3.11
CA ASP A 216 -2.39 26.56 -3.62
C ASP A 216 -3.18 27.72 -2.97
N GLU A 217 -4.11 27.48 -2.05
CA GLU A 217 -4.97 28.54 -1.50
C GLU A 217 -4.30 29.39 -0.40
N MET A 218 -3.02 29.17 -0.09
CA MET A 218 -2.25 29.95 0.90
C MET A 218 -1.13 30.83 0.32
N GLN A 219 -1.12 31.10 -0.99
CA GLN A 219 -0.09 31.94 -1.61
C GLN A 219 -0.32 33.45 -1.39
N GLY A 220 0.38 34.01 -0.39
CA GLY A 220 0.58 35.44 -0.21
C GLY A 220 2.06 35.82 -0.40
N GLU A 221 2.30 36.56 -1.49
CA GLU A 221 3.49 37.34 -1.90
C GLU A 221 4.82 36.63 -2.21
N VAL A 222 5.39 37.04 -3.35
CA VAL A 222 6.63 36.56 -3.96
C VAL A 222 7.82 36.92 -3.07
N LEU A 223 8.44 35.91 -2.46
CA LEU A 223 9.72 36.02 -1.77
C LEU A 223 10.88 35.67 -2.73
N ASP A 224 11.79 36.62 -2.89
CA ASP A 224 13.07 36.50 -3.58
C ASP A 224 13.91 35.39 -2.95
N MET A 225 14.16 34.32 -3.72
CA MET A 225 14.85 33.11 -3.27
C MET A 225 16.38 33.15 -3.43
N SER A 226 17.00 34.32 -3.49
CA SER A 226 18.46 34.37 -3.58
C SER A 226 19.19 34.04 -2.27
N GLU A 227 18.50 34.03 -1.12
CA GLU A 227 19.12 33.71 0.18
C GLU A 227 18.18 32.90 1.09
N SER A 228 18.29 31.57 1.09
CA SER A 228 17.70 30.70 2.11
C SER A 228 18.74 29.72 2.66
N PRO A 229 19.13 29.82 3.95
CA PRO A 229 20.03 28.87 4.60
C PRO A 229 19.24 27.62 4.96
N GLY A 230 19.48 26.50 4.27
CA GLY A 230 18.77 25.25 4.59
C GLY A 230 18.97 24.06 3.66
N LEU A 231 19.67 24.21 2.53
CA LEU A 231 20.11 23.07 1.72
C LEU A 231 21.56 22.71 2.05
N THR A 232 21.78 22.06 3.19
CA THR A 232 22.98 21.22 3.35
C THR A 232 22.63 19.82 2.90
N ALA A 233 23.19 19.37 1.78
CA ALA A 233 23.21 17.96 1.44
C ALA A 233 23.81 17.17 2.62
N PRO A 234 23.26 15.99 3.00
CA PRO A 234 23.86 15.18 4.05
C PRO A 234 25.33 14.91 3.69
N LYS A 235 26.24 15.07 4.66
CA LYS A 235 27.62 14.61 4.49
C LYS A 235 27.54 13.14 4.07
N ARG A 236 28.08 12.79 2.90
CA ARG A 236 28.30 11.39 2.54
C ARG A 236 29.16 10.78 3.65
N SER A 237 28.59 9.89 4.44
CA SER A 237 29.36 9.03 5.33
C SER A 237 30.26 8.16 4.45
N SER A 238 31.57 8.31 4.59
CA SER A 238 32.62 7.56 3.86
C SER A 238 32.68 6.08 4.23
N LEU A 239 31.66 5.54 4.89
CA LEU A 239 31.67 4.20 5.48
C LEU A 239 31.67 3.14 4.40
N VAL A 240 32.81 2.45 4.23
CA VAL A 240 32.94 1.29 3.35
C VAL A 240 33.10 0.05 4.22
N LEU A 241 32.03 -0.73 4.34
CA LEU A 241 32.03 -2.03 5.00
C LEU A 241 32.38 -3.12 3.99
N VAL A 242 33.33 -3.99 4.33
CA VAL A 242 33.73 -5.11 3.49
C VAL A 242 33.11 -6.38 4.07
N ALA A 243 32.20 -7.00 3.33
CA ALA A 243 31.64 -8.30 3.66
C ALA A 243 32.60 -9.41 3.22
N LYS A 244 33.07 -10.24 4.16
CA LYS A 244 33.86 -11.44 3.88
C LYS A 244 32.97 -12.67 4.07
N LEU A 245 33.13 -13.66 3.19
CA LEU A 245 32.50 -14.97 3.40
C LEU A 245 33.22 -15.66 4.56
N PRO A 246 32.49 -16.32 5.47
CA PRO A 246 33.08 -16.99 6.61
C PRO A 246 34.05 -18.07 6.14
N ILE A 247 35.25 -18.06 6.72
CA ILE A 247 36.23 -19.12 6.50
C ILE A 247 35.76 -20.31 7.35
N THR A 248 35.33 -21.38 6.69
CA THR A 248 34.89 -22.64 7.33
C THR A 248 35.87 -23.17 8.36
#